data_AF-A0A2A4J7X8-F1
#
_entry.id   AF-A0A2A4J7X8-F1
#
_cell.length_a   1.000
_cell.length_b   1.000
_cell.length_c   1.000
_cell.angle_alpha   90.00
_cell.angle_beta   90.00
_cell.angle_gamma   90.00
#
_symmetry.space_group_name_H-M   'P 1'
#
loop_
_entity.id
_entity.type
_entity.pdbx_description
1 polymer ?
#
loop_
_entity_poly.entity_id
_entity_poly.type
_entity_poly.pdbx_seq_one_letter_code
_entity_poly.pdbx_strand_id
1 'polypeptide(L)'
;MKCQRLCEATWNKIRYNEAMKKLQASPVFHCLRVNGTMYQNNNPSQVKDLLDKCDAAFDTITHGLLMQCLKLQGALKKVAEQHPEATKSLREMLASDSEFRSISDDLLQYTCGKRAEVIETRRKFYEPRNPVYRSILNEIPPSATHLNSRRPSKRTE
;
A
#
# COMPACT_ATOMS: atom_id res chain seq x y z
N MET A 1 -12.29 4.88 -20.68
CA MET A 1 -11.57 3.64 -20.31
C MET A 1 -12.56 2.48 -20.34
N LYS A 2 -12.18 1.30 -20.84
CA LYS A 2 -13.00 0.08 -20.73
C LYS A 2 -12.49 -0.78 -19.57
N CYS A 3 -13.23 -0.79 -18.47
CA CYS A 3 -12.90 -1.63 -17.31
C CYS A 3 -13.22 -3.10 -17.59
N GLN A 4 -12.40 -4.01 -17.08
CA GLN A 4 -12.69 -5.44 -17.13
C GLN A 4 -13.89 -5.76 -16.22
N ARG A 5 -14.85 -6.53 -16.71
CA ARG A 5 -16.04 -6.94 -15.94
C ARG A 5 -16.19 -8.45 -15.91
N LEU A 6 -16.76 -8.95 -14.81
CA LEU A 6 -17.20 -10.35 -14.73
C LEU A 6 -18.21 -10.64 -15.84
N CYS A 7 -18.22 -11.87 -16.35
CA CYS A 7 -19.07 -12.32 -17.47
C CYS A 7 -18.77 -11.72 -18.85
N GLU A 8 -17.77 -10.84 -19.00
CA GLU A 8 -17.29 -10.48 -20.34
C GLU A 8 -16.45 -11.61 -20.94
N ALA A 9 -16.59 -11.86 -22.24
CA ALA A 9 -15.78 -12.87 -22.96
C ALA A 9 -14.26 -12.64 -22.85
N THR A 10 -13.84 -11.42 -22.48
CA THR A 10 -12.44 -11.05 -22.26
C THR A 10 -12.02 -11.01 -20.80
N TRP A 11 -12.89 -11.37 -19.84
CA TRP A 11 -12.59 -11.26 -18.41
C TRP A 11 -11.40 -12.14 -18.00
N ASN A 12 -11.26 -13.32 -18.59
CA ASN A 12 -10.16 -14.23 -18.28
C ASN A 12 -8.86 -13.87 -19.03
N LYS A 13 -8.85 -12.86 -19.91
CA LYS A 13 -7.68 -12.51 -20.75
C LYS A 13 -6.54 -11.82 -19.99
N ILE A 14 -6.45 -11.99 -18.66
CA ILE A 14 -5.28 -11.64 -17.84
C ILE A 14 -4.87 -10.15 -17.90
N ARG A 15 -5.67 -9.26 -18.51
CA ARG A 15 -5.34 -7.83 -18.67
C ARG A 15 -4.98 -7.15 -17.35
N TYR A 16 -5.67 -7.51 -16.28
CA TYR A 16 -5.39 -6.97 -14.95
C TYR A 16 -4.01 -7.40 -14.41
N ASN A 17 -3.48 -8.58 -14.75
CA ASN A 17 -2.14 -9.00 -14.30
C ASN A 17 -1.03 -8.22 -15.00
N GLU A 18 -1.21 -7.84 -16.27
CA GLU A 18 -0.26 -6.95 -16.94
C GLU A 18 -0.25 -5.55 -16.31
N ALA A 19 -1.44 -5.03 -15.96
CA ALA A 19 -1.55 -3.79 -15.21
C ALA A 19 -0.90 -3.93 -13.82
N MET A 20 -1.15 -5.03 -13.12
CA MET A 20 -0.53 -5.33 -11.82
C MET A 20 0.99 -5.33 -11.91
N LYS A 21 1.60 -5.98 -12.92
CA LYS A 21 3.06 -6.00 -13.10
C LYS A 21 3.66 -4.60 -13.28
N LYS A 22 2.94 -3.68 -13.94
CA LYS A 22 3.38 -2.28 -14.11
C LYS A 22 3.25 -1.46 -12.83
N LEU A 23 2.29 -1.83 -11.98
CA LEU A 23 1.97 -1.14 -10.74
C LEU A 23 2.63 -1.78 -9.52
N GLN A 24 3.21 -2.97 -9.61
CA GLN A 24 3.98 -3.57 -8.52
C GLN A 24 5.35 -2.89 -8.41
N ALA A 25 5.73 -2.53 -7.19
CA ALA A 25 7.03 -1.96 -6.88
C ALA A 25 7.78 -2.82 -5.86
N SER A 26 8.20 -4.02 -6.30
CA SER A 26 9.20 -4.78 -5.57
C SER A 26 10.56 -4.05 -5.66
N PRO A 27 11.31 -3.88 -4.55
CA PRO A 27 11.12 -4.48 -3.23
C PRO A 27 10.44 -3.57 -2.18
N VAL A 28 10.03 -2.35 -2.52
CA VAL A 28 9.54 -1.37 -1.53
C VAL A 28 8.11 -1.65 -1.08
N PHE A 29 7.29 -2.12 -2.01
CA PHE A 29 5.90 -2.51 -1.84
C PHE A 29 5.80 -4.00 -2.18
N HIS A 30 5.82 -4.84 -1.14
CA HIS A 30 5.56 -6.27 -1.26
C HIS A 30 4.73 -6.80 -0.10
N CYS A 31 4.02 -7.90 -0.32
CA CYS A 31 3.29 -8.63 0.73
C CYS A 31 4.26 -9.05 1.85
N LEU A 32 3.84 -8.92 3.12
CA LEU A 32 4.67 -9.37 4.23
C LEU A 32 4.94 -10.88 4.11
N ARG A 33 6.23 -11.24 4.11
CA ARG A 33 6.67 -12.64 4.08
C ARG A 33 6.41 -13.29 5.43
N VAL A 34 5.75 -14.43 5.42
CA VAL A 34 5.55 -15.27 6.60
C VAL A 34 6.84 -16.06 6.86
N ASN A 35 7.18 -16.24 8.13
CA ASN A 35 8.28 -17.12 8.53
C ASN A 35 8.00 -18.56 8.05
N GLY A 36 8.98 -19.20 7.39
CA GLY A 36 8.80 -20.53 6.79
C GLY A 36 8.38 -21.61 7.79
N THR A 37 8.89 -21.57 9.02
CA THR A 37 8.53 -22.51 10.09
C THR A 37 7.09 -22.27 10.57
N MET A 38 6.67 -21.00 10.72
CA MET A 38 5.27 -20.68 11.05
C MET A 38 4.31 -21.02 9.90
N TYR A 39 4.78 -20.95 8.66
CA TYR A 39 3.98 -21.32 7.50
C TYR A 39 3.74 -22.83 7.43
N GLN A 40 4.80 -23.63 7.59
CA GLN A 40 4.73 -25.10 7.54
C GLN A 40 3.92 -25.71 8.68
N ASN A 41 3.98 -25.11 9.87
CA ASN A 41 3.31 -25.63 11.07
C ASN A 41 1.87 -25.13 11.23
N ASN A 42 1.32 -24.45 10.23
CA ASN A 42 -0.01 -23.87 10.30
C ASN A 42 -0.92 -24.44 9.21
N ASN A 43 -2.15 -24.80 9.57
CA ASN A 43 -3.06 -25.48 8.67
C ASN A 43 -3.44 -24.59 7.47
N PRO A 44 -3.54 -25.16 6.25
CA PRO A 44 -4.05 -24.42 5.10
C PRO A 44 -5.45 -23.87 5.39
N SER A 45 -5.71 -22.64 4.98
CA SER A 45 -7.00 -21.97 5.20
C SER A 45 -7.28 -21.00 4.07
N GLN A 46 -8.46 -21.13 3.46
CA GLN A 46 -8.93 -20.24 2.40
C GLN A 46 -8.96 -18.77 2.85
N VAL A 47 -9.20 -18.52 4.15
CA VAL A 47 -9.18 -17.18 4.73
C VAL A 47 -7.77 -16.59 4.69
N LYS A 48 -6.73 -17.39 4.95
CA LYS A 48 -5.34 -16.94 4.87
C LYS A 48 -4.95 -16.59 3.43
N ASP A 49 -5.29 -17.47 2.49
CA ASP A 49 -5.03 -17.22 1.06
C ASP A 49 -5.72 -15.94 0.57
N LEU A 50 -6.94 -15.69 1.06
CA LEU A 50 -7.67 -14.46 0.75
C LEU A 50 -6.96 -13.23 1.34
N LEU A 51 -6.55 -13.30 2.61
CA LEU A 51 -5.84 -12.19 3.26
C LEU A 51 -4.50 -11.88 2.59
N ASP A 52 -3.77 -12.89 2.12
CA ASP A 52 -2.52 -12.71 1.36
C ASP A 52 -2.77 -11.98 0.04
N LYS A 53 -3.84 -12.35 -0.68
CA LYS A 53 -4.27 -11.67 -1.91
C LYS A 53 -4.73 -10.24 -1.63
N CYS A 54 -5.42 -10.00 -0.52
CA CYS A 54 -5.84 -8.67 -0.10
C CYS A 54 -4.63 -7.77 0.23
N ASP A 55 -3.62 -8.26 0.95
CA ASP A 55 -2.39 -7.49 1.22
C ASP A 55 -1.69 -7.12 -0.09
N ALA A 56 -1.51 -8.09 -1.00
CA ALA A 56 -0.91 -7.84 -2.32
C ALA A 56 -1.71 -6.82 -3.17
N ALA A 57 -3.05 -6.85 -3.09
CA ALA A 57 -3.91 -5.91 -3.80
C ALA A 57 -3.78 -4.49 -3.23
N PHE A 58 -3.88 -4.32 -1.91
CA PHE A 58 -3.75 -3.00 -1.28
C PHE A 58 -2.35 -2.42 -1.44
N ASP A 59 -1.31 -3.26 -1.43
CA ASP A 59 0.06 -2.87 -1.74
C ASP A 59 0.18 -2.28 -3.16
N THR A 60 -0.37 -2.98 -4.16
CA THR A 60 -0.39 -2.51 -5.56
C THR A 60 -1.19 -1.22 -5.72
N ILE A 61 -2.34 -1.09 -5.06
CA ILE A 61 -3.18 0.13 -5.11
C ILE A 61 -2.44 1.31 -4.48
N THR A 62 -1.82 1.10 -3.31
CA THR A 62 -1.05 2.14 -2.61
C THR A 62 0.06 2.68 -3.51
N HIS A 63 0.85 1.80 -4.11
CA HIS A 63 1.92 2.22 -5.02
C HIS A 63 1.35 2.91 -6.27
N GLY A 64 0.26 2.40 -6.84
CA GLY A 64 -0.41 3.02 -7.99
C GLY A 64 -0.88 4.46 -7.73
N LEU A 65 -1.47 4.72 -6.56
CA LEU A 65 -1.91 6.06 -6.16
C LEU A 65 -0.72 7.02 -6.00
N LEU A 66 0.36 6.57 -5.37
CA LEU A 66 1.58 7.37 -5.23
C LEU A 66 2.21 7.69 -6.59
N MET A 67 2.30 6.71 -7.48
CA MET A 67 2.78 6.89 -8.84
C MET A 67 1.91 7.86 -9.65
N GLN A 68 0.59 7.77 -9.50
CA GLN A 68 -0.34 8.70 -10.15
C GLN A 68 -0.11 10.13 -9.66
N CYS A 69 0.03 10.34 -8.36
CA CYS A 69 0.31 11.66 -7.77
C CYS A 69 1.64 12.23 -8.28
N LEU A 70 2.70 11.42 -8.29
CA LEU A 70 4.02 11.83 -8.79
C LEU A 70 4.01 12.19 -10.28
N LYS A 71 3.34 11.37 -11.10
CA LYS A 71 3.23 11.62 -12.55
C LYS A 71 2.38 12.85 -12.85
N LEU A 72 1.31 13.08 -12.09
CA LEU A 72 0.50 14.28 -12.21
C LEU A 72 1.31 15.54 -11.84
N GLN A 73 2.03 15.51 -10.73
CA GLN A 73 2.91 16.62 -10.32
C GLN A 73 3.96 16.92 -11.40
N GLY A 74 4.58 15.88 -11.98
CA GLY A 74 5.53 16.04 -13.07
C GLY A 74 4.90 16.60 -14.35
N ALA A 75 3.68 16.18 -14.71
CA ALA A 75 2.96 16.70 -15.86
C ALA A 75 2.61 18.19 -15.67
N LEU A 76 2.12 18.56 -14.48
CA LEU A 76 1.73 19.93 -14.17
C LEU A 76 2.93 20.87 -14.11
N LYS A 77 4.08 20.39 -13.63
CA LYS A 77 5.34 21.15 -13.72
C LYS A 77 5.69 21.49 -15.17
N LYS A 78 5.58 20.53 -16.09
CA LYS A 78 5.83 20.77 -17.53
C LYS A 78 4.86 21.77 -18.12
N VAL A 79 3.58 21.70 -17.75
CA VAL A 79 2.59 22.68 -18.21
C VAL A 79 2.92 24.08 -17.69
N ALA A 80 3.30 24.22 -16.42
CA ALA A 80 3.71 25.50 -15.86
C ALA A 80 4.98 26.07 -16.53
N GLU A 81 5.91 25.22 -16.96
CA GLU A 81 7.10 25.62 -17.74
C GLU A 81 6.73 26.13 -19.15
N GLN A 82 5.71 25.53 -19.79
CA GLN A 82 5.24 25.92 -21.13
C GLN A 82 4.30 27.13 -21.11
N HIS A 83 3.54 27.30 -20.03
CA HIS A 83 2.49 28.30 -19.86
C HIS A 83 2.63 28.99 -18.49
N PRO A 84 3.59 29.94 -18.34
CA PRO A 84 3.81 30.64 -17.09
C PRO A 84 2.56 31.32 -16.53
N GLU A 85 1.68 31.81 -17.41
CA GLU A 85 0.40 32.44 -17.08
C GLU A 85 -0.57 31.52 -16.33
N ALA A 86 -0.52 30.21 -16.60
CA ALA A 86 -1.39 29.22 -15.96
C ALA A 86 -0.88 28.77 -14.59
N THR A 87 0.38 29.06 -14.25
CA THR A 87 1.07 28.55 -13.04
C THR A 87 0.30 28.82 -11.75
N LYS A 88 -0.30 30.02 -11.63
CA LYS A 88 -1.05 30.41 -10.42
C LYS A 88 -2.28 29.51 -10.23
N SER A 89 -3.08 29.37 -11.29
CA SER A 89 -4.28 28.52 -11.27
C SER A 89 -3.92 27.04 -11.04
N LEU A 90 -2.85 26.54 -11.67
CA LEU A 90 -2.37 25.17 -11.46
C LEU A 90 -1.92 24.92 -10.02
N ARG A 91 -1.29 25.91 -9.38
CA ARG A 91 -0.85 25.81 -7.98
C ARG A 91 -2.05 25.77 -7.03
N GLU A 92 -3.07 26.58 -7.27
CA GLU A 92 -4.30 26.60 -6.47
C GLU A 92 -5.06 25.25 -6.56
N MET A 93 -5.16 24.65 -7.76
CA MET A 93 -5.82 23.34 -7.91
C MET A 93 -5.10 22.18 -7.20
N LEU A 94 -3.79 22.31 -6.95
CA LEU A 94 -2.98 21.31 -6.26
C LEU A 94 -2.57 21.71 -4.84
N ALA A 95 -3.10 22.83 -4.34
CA ALA A 95 -2.80 23.29 -3.02
C ALA A 95 -3.20 22.24 -1.98
N SER A 96 -2.58 22.27 -0.80
CA SER A 96 -2.83 21.28 0.25
C SER A 96 -4.29 21.22 0.69
N ASP A 97 -5.01 22.32 0.51
CA ASP A 97 -6.43 22.52 0.83
C ASP A 97 -7.35 22.29 -0.38
N SER A 98 -6.83 21.85 -1.53
CA SER A 98 -7.66 21.58 -2.70
C SER A 98 -8.47 20.29 -2.54
N GLU A 99 -9.68 20.25 -3.12
CA GLU A 99 -10.53 19.05 -3.11
C GLU A 99 -9.80 17.83 -3.70
N PHE A 100 -9.01 18.06 -4.75
CA PHE A 100 -8.20 17.01 -5.36
C PHE A 100 -7.21 16.41 -4.35
N ARG A 101 -6.52 17.27 -3.59
CA ARG A 101 -5.55 16.81 -2.60
C ARG A 101 -6.24 16.08 -1.45
N SER A 102 -7.35 16.64 -0.94
CA SER A 102 -8.15 16.01 0.11
C SER A 102 -8.57 14.58 -0.27
N ILE A 103 -9.19 14.40 -1.43
CA ILE A 103 -9.64 13.07 -1.89
C ILE A 103 -8.46 12.13 -2.10
N SER A 104 -7.35 12.63 -2.66
CA SER A 104 -6.15 11.80 -2.89
C SER A 104 -5.53 11.32 -1.59
N ASP A 105 -5.45 12.19 -0.58
CA ASP A 105 -4.92 11.87 0.74
C ASP A 105 -5.87 10.93 1.50
N ASP A 106 -7.19 11.13 1.42
CA ASP A 106 -8.19 10.23 2.00
C ASP A 106 -8.13 8.82 1.38
N LEU A 107 -8.01 8.72 0.05
CA LEU A 107 -7.85 7.43 -0.64
C LEU A 107 -6.57 6.70 -0.22
N LEU A 108 -5.46 7.44 -0.10
CA LEU A 108 -4.20 6.87 0.36
C LEU A 108 -4.31 6.41 1.81
N GLN A 109 -4.89 7.22 2.69
CA GLN A 109 -5.10 6.90 4.09
C GLN A 109 -6.00 5.68 4.27
N TYR A 110 -7.12 5.62 3.56
CA TYR A 110 -8.04 4.49 3.58
C TYR A 110 -7.36 3.20 3.12
N THR A 111 -6.64 3.25 1.99
CA THR A 111 -5.94 2.08 1.43
C THR A 111 -4.86 1.57 2.39
N CYS A 112 -4.06 2.48 2.95
CA CYS A 112 -3.04 2.15 3.95
C CYS A 112 -3.65 1.58 5.24
N GLY A 113 -4.75 2.17 5.72
CA GLY A 113 -5.48 1.69 6.90
C GLY A 113 -6.06 0.29 6.71
N LYS A 114 -6.75 0.04 5.60
CA LYS A 114 -7.28 -1.30 5.28
C LYS A 114 -6.18 -2.33 5.13
N ARG A 115 -5.03 -1.96 4.55
CA ARG A 115 -3.86 -2.85 4.49
C ARG A 115 -3.34 -3.18 5.88
N ALA A 116 -3.24 -2.20 6.78
CA ALA A 116 -2.83 -2.41 8.16
C ALA A 116 -3.78 -3.39 8.90
N GLU A 117 -5.09 -3.25 8.73
CA GLU A 117 -6.08 -4.20 9.29
C GLU A 117 -5.91 -5.63 8.74
N VAL A 118 -5.66 -5.77 7.43
CA VAL A 118 -5.37 -7.08 6.82
C VAL A 118 -4.11 -7.69 7.42
N ILE A 119 -3.04 -6.90 7.55
CA ILE A 119 -1.77 -7.34 8.15
C ILE A 119 -1.97 -7.75 9.61
N GLU A 120 -2.70 -6.97 10.40
CA GLU A 120 -3.01 -7.29 11.79
C GLU A 120 -3.79 -8.62 11.88
N THR A 121 -4.81 -8.78 11.05
CA THR A 121 -5.60 -10.01 10.99
C THR A 121 -4.74 -11.21 10.60
N ARG A 122 -3.87 -11.06 9.60
CA ARG A 122 -2.89 -12.09 9.21
C ARG A 122 -1.99 -12.46 10.39
N ARG A 123 -1.45 -11.49 11.12
CA ARG A 123 -0.61 -11.74 12.30
C ARG A 123 -1.34 -12.58 13.35
N LYS A 124 -2.62 -12.30 13.64
CA LYS A 124 -3.46 -13.09 14.55
C LYS A 124 -3.61 -14.55 14.13
N PHE A 125 -3.62 -14.84 12.82
CA PHE A 125 -3.69 -16.22 12.30
C PHE A 125 -2.39 -17.02 12.47
N TYR A 126 -1.25 -16.35 12.62
CA TYR A 126 0.05 -16.98 12.86
C TYR A 126 0.51 -16.87 14.31
N GLU A 127 -0.20 -16.10 15.13
CA GLU A 127 0.10 -15.95 16.55
C GLU A 127 -0.16 -17.27 17.31
N PRO A 128 0.78 -17.71 18.16
CA PRO A 128 0.55 -18.88 18.99
C PRO A 128 -0.68 -18.71 19.88
N ARG A 129 -1.46 -19.78 20.01
CA ARG A 129 -2.58 -19.84 20.97
C ARG A 129 -2.08 -19.92 22.42
N ASN A 130 -0.89 -20.50 22.63
CA ASN A 130 -0.28 -20.60 23.95
C ASN A 130 0.28 -19.21 24.37
N PRO A 131 -0.14 -18.66 25.53
CA PRO A 131 0.28 -17.33 25.98
C PRO A 131 1.79 -17.25 26.29
N VAL A 132 2.43 -18.34 26.71
CA VAL A 132 3.86 -18.38 26.99
C VAL A 132 4.67 -18.19 25.70
N TYR A 133 4.31 -18.92 24.63
CA TYR A 133 4.99 -18.77 23.34
C TYR A 133 4.73 -17.41 22.70
N ARG A 134 3.57 -16.81 22.94
CA ARG A 134 3.28 -15.43 22.51
C ARG A 134 4.19 -14.42 23.21
N SER A 135 4.39 -14.55 24.53
CA SER A 135 5.31 -13.69 25.29
C SER A 135 6.73 -13.77 24.73
N ILE A 136 7.23 -14.99 24.52
CA ILE A 136 8.59 -15.22 23.98
C ILE A 136 8.75 -14.62 22.59
N LEU A 137 7.75 -14.74 21.71
CA LEU A 137 7.82 -14.14 20.37
C LEU A 137 7.80 -12.60 20.41
N ASN A 138 7.10 -12.00 21.37
CA ASN A 138 7.06 -10.54 21.52
C ASN A 138 8.36 -9.95 22.08
N GLU A 139 9.22 -10.77 22.69
CA GLU A 139 10.55 -10.38 23.15
C GLU A 139 11.57 -10.24 22.00
N ILE A 140 11.26 -10.73 20.79
CA ILE A 140 12.13 -10.64 19.61
C ILE A 140 11.99 -9.24 18.96
N PRO A 141 13.02 -8.37 18.97
CA PRO A 141 12.96 -7.06 18.30
C PRO A 141 13.18 -7.20 16.78
N PRO A 142 12.53 -6.40 15.89
CA PRO A 142 11.38 -5.54 16.11
C PRO A 142 10.23 -5.82 15.11
N SER A 143 9.03 -6.09 15.63
CA SER A 143 7.78 -6.09 14.85
C SER A 143 7.02 -4.74 14.91
N ALA A 144 7.54 -3.75 15.65
CA ALA A 144 7.00 -2.37 15.73
C ALA A 144 8.04 -1.23 15.82
N THR A 145 9.25 -1.43 16.37
CA THR A 145 10.24 -0.36 16.63
C THR A 145 11.01 0.16 15.41
N HIS A 146 10.93 -0.51 14.25
CA HIS A 146 11.63 -0.09 13.02
C HIS A 146 10.71 0.24 11.84
N LEU A 147 9.38 0.18 12.03
CA LEU A 147 8.45 0.49 10.95
C LEU A 147 8.21 2.01 10.76
N ASN A 148 8.44 2.85 11.78
CA ASN A 148 8.20 4.31 11.67
C ASN A 148 9.07 5.20 12.58
N SER A 149 10.28 4.79 12.99
CA SER A 149 11.20 5.71 13.65
C SER A 149 11.96 6.55 12.63
N ARG A 150 11.32 7.60 12.09
CA ARG A 150 12.06 8.82 11.73
C ARG A 150 12.89 9.16 12.97
N ARG A 151 14.22 9.19 12.83
CA ARG A 151 15.10 9.70 13.88
C ARG A 151 14.52 11.03 14.39
N PRO A 152 14.37 11.26 15.71
CA PRO A 152 14.27 12.62 16.15
C PRO A 152 15.57 13.31 15.72
N SER A 153 15.43 14.30 14.85
CA SER A 153 16.46 15.33 14.68
C SER A 153 16.78 15.81 16.08
N LYS A 154 17.99 15.49 16.57
CA LYS A 154 18.54 16.20 17.72
C LYS A 154 18.68 17.65 17.26
N ARG A 155 17.74 18.50 17.69
CA ARG A 155 17.97 19.93 17.81
C ARG A 155 18.41 20.19 19.24
N THR A 156 19.51 20.93 19.34
CA THR A 156 19.95 21.83 20.42
C THR A 156 20.19 21.21 21.78
N GLU A 157 21.46 21.14 22.20
CA GLU A 157 22.17 22.29 22.80
C GLU A 157 23.50 22.50 22.09
#